data_AF-Q6IWE1-F1
#
_entry.id   AF-Q6IWE1-F1
#
_cell.length_a   1.000
_cell.length_b   1.000
_cell.length_c   1.000
_cell.angle_alpha   90.00
_cell.angle_beta   90.00
_cell.angle_gamma   90.00
#
_symmetry.space_group_name_H-M   'P 1'
#
loop_
_entity.id
_entity.type
_entity.pdbx_description
1 polymer ?
#
loop_
_entity_poly.entity_id
_entity_poly.type
_entity_poly.pdbx_seq_one_letter_code
_entity_poly.pdbx_strand_id
1 'polypeptide(L)' 'MTEQAPASVVELENYGMPFSRTEDGKIYQRAFGGQSLKFGKGGQAHRCCCVADRTGHSLLHTLYGRSLRYDT' A
#
# COMPACT_ATOMS: atom_id res chain seq x y z
N MET A 1 -0.07 14.92 1.68
CA MET A 1 0.19 13.49 1.93
C MET A 1 -0.98 12.60 1.49
N THR A 2 -2.20 12.79 2.00
CA THR A 2 -3.35 11.91 1.71
C THR A 2 -3.81 11.92 0.25
N GLU A 3 -3.75 13.06 -0.42
CA GLU A 3 -4.09 13.20 -1.84
C GLU A 3 -3.17 12.37 -2.77
N GLN A 4 -1.86 12.34 -2.45
CA GLN A 4 -0.85 11.65 -3.26
C GLN A 4 -0.71 10.15 -2.91
N ALA A 5 -1.26 9.72 -1.78
CA ALA A 5 -1.14 8.34 -1.30
C ALA A 5 -1.57 7.28 -2.33
N PRO A 6 -2.65 7.44 -3.12
CA PRO A 6 -3.02 6.46 -4.14
C PRO A 6 -1.92 6.30 -5.21
N ALA A 7 -1.37 7.40 -5.71
CA ALA A 7 -0.31 7.38 -6.71
C ALA A 7 0.97 6.72 -6.16
N SER A 8 1.37 7.06 -4.93
CA SER A 8 2.56 6.46 -4.31
C SER A 8 2.42 4.96 -4.06
N VAL A 9 1.23 4.48 -3.68
CA VAL A 9 1.01 3.03 -3.48
C VAL A 9 1.04 2.28 -4.83
N VAL A 10 0.44 2.86 -5.87
CA VAL A 10 0.48 2.29 -7.23
C VAL A 10 1.92 2.29 -7.77
N GLU A 11 2.71 3.32 -7.48
CA GLU A 11 4.13 3.36 -7.84
C GLU A 11 4.92 2.21 -7.20
N LEU A 12 4.71 1.94 -5.91
CA LEU A 12 5.35 0.80 -5.23
C LEU A 12 4.95 -0.54 -5.84
N GLU A 13 3.68 -0.71 -6.22
CA GLU A 13 3.22 -1.93 -6.90
C GLU A 13 3.87 -2.08 -8.27
N ASN A 14 3.99 -0.99 -9.04
CA ASN A 14 4.71 -0.96 -10.32
C ASN A 14 6.23 -1.20 -10.16
N TYR A 15 6.82 -0.88 -9.00
CA TYR A 15 8.20 -1.27 -8.67
C TYR A 15 8.35 -2.76 -8.35
N GLY A 16 7.24 -3.49 -8.21
CA GLY A 16 7.22 -4.92 -7.94
C GLY A 16 6.91 -5.27 -6.49
N MET A 17 6.41 -4.34 -5.68
CA MET A 17 6.03 -4.64 -4.30
C MET A 17 4.91 -5.69 -4.25
N PRO A 18 5.10 -6.84 -3.56
CA PRO A 18 4.19 -7.98 -3.64
C PRO A 18 2.97 -7.81 -2.71
N PHE A 19 2.14 -6.80 -2.96
CA PHE A 19 0.89 -6.59 -2.22
C PHE A 19 -0.01 -7.84 -2.22
N SER A 20 -0.65 -8.10 -1.08
CA SER A 20 -1.73 -9.07 -0.99
C SER A 20 -2.85 -8.69 -1.96
N ARG A 21 -3.55 -9.69 -2.50
CA ARG A 21 -4.54 -9.49 -3.57
C ARG A 21 -5.96 -9.77 -3.09
N THR A 22 -6.92 -9.03 -3.64
CA THR A 22 -8.33 -9.41 -3.62
C THR A 22 -8.60 -10.50 -4.65
N GLU A 23 -9.79 -11.10 -4.62
CA GLU A 23 -10.23 -12.09 -5.63
C GLU A 23 -10.17 -11.51 -7.07
N ASP A 24 -10.43 -10.21 -7.20
CA ASP A 24 -10.33 -9.47 -8.48
C ASP A 24 -8.89 -9.10 -8.89
N GLY A 25 -7.87 -9.56 -8.17
CA GLY A 25 -6.46 -9.26 -8.46
C GLY A 25 -5.99 -7.84 -8.09
N LYS A 26 -6.83 -7.04 -7.44
CA LYS A 26 -6.48 -5.70 -6.95
C LYS A 26 -5.72 -5.78 -5.64
N ILE A 27 -5.09 -4.67 -5.23
CA ILE A 27 -4.41 -4.57 -3.93
C ILE A 27 -5.43 -4.73 -2.81
N TYR A 28 -5.23 -5.73 -1.95
CA TYR A 28 -6.02 -5.94 -0.74
C TYR A 28 -5.77 -4.84 0.29
N GLN A 29 -6.84 -4.40 0.95
CA GLN A 29 -6.83 -3.35 1.96
C GLN A 29 -7.57 -3.80 3.21
N ARG A 30 -6.94 -3.66 4.38
CA ARG A 30 -7.55 -4.01 5.68
C ARG A 30 -8.08 -2.78 6.41
N ALA A 31 -8.96 -3.03 7.38
CA ALA A 31 -9.32 -2.04 8.40
C ALA A 31 -8.12 -1.70 9.29
N PHE A 32 -8.08 -0.48 9.80
CA PHE A 32 -7.06 -0.04 10.75
C PHE A 32 -7.64 1.03 11.70
N GLY A 33 -7.07 1.18 12.89
CA GLY A 33 -7.58 2.10 13.92
C GLY A 33 -7.65 3.55 13.43
N GLY A 34 -8.72 4.26 13.81
CA GLY A 34 -8.91 5.69 13.51
C GLY A 34 -9.26 5.99 12.04
N GLN A 35 -9.62 4.98 11.25
CA GLN A 35 -9.95 5.15 9.84
C GLN A 35 -11.46 5.03 9.59
N SER A 36 -12.11 6.14 9.19
CA SER A 36 -13.56 6.17 8.90
C SER A 36 -13.92 6.61 7.47
N LEU A 37 -15.15 6.33 7.05
CA LEU A 37 -15.76 6.82 5.81
C LEU A 37 -16.57 8.10 6.06
N LYS A 38 -16.82 8.88 5.00
CA LYS A 38 -17.70 10.08 5.02
C LYS A 38 -17.42 11.03 6.20
N PHE A 39 -16.15 11.44 6.38
CA PHE A 39 -15.70 12.34 7.45
C PHE A 39 -16.16 11.91 8.86
N GLY A 40 -16.04 10.62 9.19
CA GLY A 40 -16.39 10.08 10.51
C GLY A 40 -17.80 9.51 10.63
N LYS A 41 -18.67 9.73 9.64
CA LYS A 41 -20.10 9.37 9.74
C LYS A 41 -20.46 8.03 9.10
N GLY A 42 -19.53 7.43 8.35
CA GLY A 42 -19.79 6.25 7.52
C GLY A 42 -19.24 4.93 8.06
N GLY A 43 -18.87 4.87 9.34
CA GLY A 43 -18.26 3.67 9.93
C GLY A 43 -16.80 3.45 9.50
N GLN A 44 -16.31 2.23 9.72
CA GLN A 44 -14.90 1.85 9.55
C GLN A 44 -14.49 1.78 8.07
N ALA A 45 -13.39 2.45 7.71
CA ALA A 45 -12.80 2.37 6.37
C ALA A 45 -11.83 1.19 6.25
N HIS A 46 -11.64 0.70 5.02
CA HIS A 46 -10.67 -0.34 4.67
C HIS A 46 -9.72 0.22 3.61
N ARG A 47 -8.62 0.84 4.04
CA ARG A 47 -7.68 1.54 3.14
C ARG A 47 -6.21 1.33 3.48
N CYS A 48 -5.91 0.41 4.40
CA CYS A 48 -4.53 0.04 4.72
C CYS A 48 -4.08 -1.09 3.78
N CYS A 49 -3.39 -0.76 2.69
CA CYS A 49 -2.78 -1.73 1.78
C CYS A 49 -1.68 -2.51 2.51
N CYS A 50 -1.61 -3.83 2.31
CA CYS A 50 -0.63 -4.65 3.03
C CYS A 50 -0.03 -5.80 2.21
N VAL A 51 1.12 -6.27 2.68
CA VAL A 51 1.72 -7.55 2.30
C VAL A 51 1.61 -8.45 3.52
N ALA A 52 0.47 -9.14 3.66
CA ALA A 52 0.10 -9.83 4.90
C ALA A 52 0.36 -8.93 6.14
N ASP A 53 1.27 -9.35 7.00
CA ASP A 53 1.77 -8.67 8.20
C ASP A 53 3.23 -8.19 8.06
N ARG A 54 3.81 -8.25 6.86
CA ARG A 54 5.23 -7.94 6.54
C ARG A 54 5.39 -6.81 5.53
N THR A 55 4.46 -5.85 5.53
CA THR A 55 4.46 -4.71 4.60
C THR A 55 5.77 -3.92 4.64
N GLY A 56 6.32 -3.65 5.84
CA GLY A 56 7.57 -2.90 5.98
C GLY A 56 8.79 -3.61 5.39
N HIS A 57 8.89 -4.93 5.61
CA HIS A 57 9.95 -5.76 5.03
C HIS A 57 9.90 -5.70 3.49
N SER A 58 8.72 -5.93 2.91
CA SER A 58 8.54 -5.94 1.46
C SER A 58 8.78 -4.56 0.84
N LEU A 59 8.35 -3.49 1.51
CA LEU A 59 8.59 -2.11 1.07
C LEU A 59 10.09 -1.81 1.03
N LEU A 60 10.81 -2.13 2.10
CA LEU A 60 12.25 -1.86 2.20
C LEU A 60 13.04 -2.60 1.12
N HIS A 61 12.77 -3.89 0.94
CA HIS A 61 13.42 -4.68 -0.11
C HIS A 61 13.07 -4.20 -1.53
N THR A 62 11.82 -3.77 -1.77
CA THR A 62 11.41 -3.23 -3.07
C THR A 62 12.15 -1.93 -3.38
N LEU A 63 12.20 -0.99 -2.43
CA LEU A 63 12.89 0.28 -2.63
C LEU A 63 14.40 0.10 -2.77
N TYR A 64 15.01 -0.77 -1.96
CA TYR A 64 16.42 -1.10 -2.08
C TYR A 64 16.74 -1.74 -3.43
N GLY A 65 15.95 -2.72 -3.88
CA GLY A 65 16.12 -3.30 -5.21
C GLY A 65 15.91 -2.28 -6.34
N ARG A 66 15.00 -1.32 -6.14
CA ARG A 66 14.77 -0.23 -7.10
C ARG A 66 15.94 0.75 -7.15
N SER A 67 16.55 1.10 -6.01
CA SER A 67 17.67 2.04 -5.97
C SER A 67 18.91 1.51 -6.70
N LEU A 68 19.12 0.20 -6.72
CA LEU A 68 20.23 -0.45 -7.46
C LEU A 68 20.10 -0.35 -8.98
N ARG A 69 18.97 0.10 -9.52
CA ARG A 69 18.79 0.30 -10.98
C ARG A 69 19.28 1.66 -11.47
N TYR A 70 19.68 2.54 -10.56
CA TYR A 70 20.20 3.85 -10.89
C TYR A 70 21.71 3.81 -10.72
N ASP A 71 22.44 4.22 -11.76
CA ASP A 71 23.87 4.46 -11.66
C ASP A 71 24.12 5.76 -10.90
N THR A 72 25.08 5.73 -9.97
CA THR A 72 25.60 6.91 -9.25
C THR A 72 26.84 7.44 -9.93
#